data_AF-A0A964AKV9-F1
#
_entry.id   AF-A0A964AKV9-F1
#
_cell.length_a   1.000
_cell.length_b   1.000
_cell.length_c   1.000
_cell.angle_alpha   90.00
_cell.angle_beta   90.00
_cell.angle_gamma   90.00
#
_symmetry.space_group_name_H-M   'P 1'
#
loop_
_entity.id
_entity.type
_entity.pdbx_description
1 polymer ?
#
loop_
_entity_poly.entity_id
_entity_poly.type
_entity_poly.pdbx_seq_one_letter_code
_entity_poly.pdbx_strand_id
1 'polypeptide(L)'
;METVADLMTPNPLVVNPSTPLATCARVMVRLGLRHLLVVSETGGLMGVLSDFSVFSRGGLAGTHGELWIAFNDDDFDKTAGDVEISPVLTAKPDEPLMAALHRQMDQRQELLAVVDDAGVPVGVLTEHDAVRLAEIGVPSSATVASEATAKVITVDVNQPAWDAARTMRDADVRHLLVTEGGSLEGVISFRDLITAQIGPDSRLTVDDVLLRRPIVSVNPTTPLREAARLMAVHKVGCLPVLATDGGIRGVLTRSDLVGALVSELEDDALFPDG
;
A
#
# COMPACT_ATOMS: atom_id res chain seq x y z
N MET A 1 -0.77 16.67 -23.19
CA MET A 1 -1.71 16.11 -22.19
C MET A 1 -1.02 14.87 -21.68
N GLU A 2 -0.71 14.80 -20.38
CA GLU A 2 -0.05 13.62 -19.81
C GLU A 2 -0.96 12.40 -19.97
N THR A 3 -0.37 11.30 -20.45
CA THR A 3 -1.06 10.02 -20.60
C THR A 3 -0.62 9.04 -19.52
N VAL A 4 -1.35 7.93 -19.39
CA VAL A 4 -0.97 6.84 -18.48
C VAL A 4 0.46 6.35 -18.73
N ALA A 5 0.90 6.30 -19.99
CA ALA A 5 2.26 5.90 -20.35
C ALA A 5 3.36 6.82 -19.78
N ASP A 6 3.06 8.09 -19.52
CA ASP A 6 4.04 9.06 -19.01
C ASP A 6 4.38 8.81 -17.53
N LEU A 7 3.46 8.20 -16.77
CA LEU A 7 3.63 7.95 -15.33
C LEU A 7 3.76 6.48 -14.96
N MET A 8 3.19 5.55 -15.74
CA MET A 8 3.15 4.14 -15.37
C MET A 8 4.55 3.56 -15.10
N THR A 9 4.62 2.57 -14.22
CA THR A 9 5.78 1.69 -14.15
C THR A 9 5.70 0.68 -15.30
N PRO A 10 6.61 0.70 -16.29
CA PRO A 10 6.56 -0.21 -17.43
C PRO A 10 7.05 -1.61 -17.04
N ASN A 11 6.73 -2.60 -17.88
CA ASN A 11 7.15 -4.01 -17.71
C ASN A 11 6.75 -4.58 -16.35
N PRO A 12 5.43 -4.66 -16.08
CA PRO A 12 4.95 -5.09 -14.79
C PRO A 12 5.33 -6.54 -14.54
N LEU A 13 5.56 -6.87 -13.27
CA LEU A 13 5.80 -8.26 -12.89
C LEU A 13 4.50 -9.04 -12.94
N VAL A 14 4.53 -10.09 -13.74
CA VAL A 14 3.40 -10.99 -13.96
C VAL A 14 3.71 -12.38 -13.41
N VAL A 15 2.67 -13.09 -12.98
CA VAL A 15 2.70 -14.50 -12.63
C VAL A 15 1.59 -15.24 -13.36
N ASN A 16 1.71 -16.55 -13.50
CA ASN A 16 0.62 -17.38 -14.03
C ASN A 16 -0.18 -18.00 -12.86
N PRO A 17 -1.42 -18.49 -13.09
CA PRO A 17 -2.22 -19.12 -12.05
C PRO A 17 -1.54 -20.29 -11.36
N SER A 18 -0.70 -21.06 -12.06
CA SER A 18 0.04 -22.19 -11.50
C SER A 18 1.31 -21.80 -10.72
N THR A 19 1.63 -20.51 -10.62
CA THR A 19 2.82 -20.03 -9.92
C THR A 19 2.66 -20.33 -8.43
N PRO A 20 3.61 -21.04 -7.79
CA PRO A 20 3.51 -21.34 -6.37
C PRO A 20 3.38 -20.06 -5.53
N LEU A 21 2.47 -20.06 -4.56
CA LEU A 21 2.15 -18.88 -3.77
C LEU A 21 3.35 -18.42 -2.93
N ALA A 22 4.17 -19.36 -2.46
CA ALA A 22 5.44 -19.05 -1.81
C ALA A 22 6.42 -18.28 -2.72
N THR A 23 6.38 -18.53 -4.04
CA THR A 23 7.15 -17.74 -5.01
C THR A 23 6.59 -16.33 -5.14
N CYS A 24 5.26 -16.18 -5.24
CA CYS A 24 4.60 -14.87 -5.24
C CYS A 24 4.98 -14.05 -4.00
N ALA A 25 4.89 -14.64 -2.81
CA ALA A 25 5.24 -13.99 -1.55
C ALA A 25 6.72 -13.56 -1.51
N ARG A 26 7.65 -14.43 -1.92
CA ARG A 26 9.08 -14.07 -1.99
C ARG A 26 9.34 -12.89 -2.93
N VAL A 27 8.70 -12.88 -4.10
CA VAL A 27 8.82 -11.77 -5.06
C VAL A 27 8.28 -10.48 -4.46
N MET A 28 7.08 -10.53 -3.86
CA MET A 28 6.46 -9.38 -3.20
C MET A 28 7.36 -8.80 -2.10
N VAL A 29 7.90 -9.63 -1.22
CA VAL A 29 8.78 -9.18 -0.12
C VAL A 29 10.09 -8.62 -0.66
N ARG A 30 10.78 -9.39 -1.53
CA ARG A 30 12.12 -9.05 -2.01
C ARG A 30 12.13 -7.78 -2.86
N LEU A 31 11.09 -7.59 -3.68
CA LEU A 31 10.97 -6.42 -4.54
C LEU A 31 10.12 -5.31 -3.92
N GLY A 32 9.55 -5.55 -2.73
CA GLY A 32 8.70 -4.61 -2.03
C GLY A 32 7.37 -4.30 -2.75
N LEU A 33 6.87 -5.25 -3.53
CA LEU A 33 5.63 -5.13 -4.29
C LEU A 33 4.45 -5.59 -3.45
N ARG A 34 3.31 -4.90 -3.59
CA ARG A 34 2.05 -5.32 -2.99
C ARG A 34 1.19 -6.18 -3.90
N HIS A 35 1.43 -6.09 -5.20
CA HIS A 35 0.56 -6.67 -6.21
C HIS A 35 1.40 -7.37 -7.27
N LEU A 36 0.90 -8.50 -7.74
CA LEU A 36 1.39 -9.19 -8.92
C LEU A 36 0.21 -9.33 -9.88
N LEU A 37 0.42 -8.97 -11.15
CA LEU A 37 -0.60 -9.23 -12.16
C LEU A 37 -0.62 -10.73 -12.47
N VAL A 38 -1.80 -11.32 -12.50
CA VAL A 38 -1.97 -12.72 -12.91
C VAL A 38 -2.37 -12.74 -14.37
N VAL A 39 -1.63 -13.47 -15.19
CA VAL A 39 -1.85 -13.59 -16.63
C VAL A 39 -2.06 -15.04 -17.04
N SER A 40 -2.87 -15.25 -18.08
CA SER A 40 -3.06 -16.57 -18.69
C SER A 40 -1.78 -17.07 -19.36
N GLU A 41 -1.78 -18.32 -19.80
CA GLU A 41 -0.68 -18.86 -20.63
C GLU A 41 -0.47 -18.08 -21.93
N THR A 42 -1.52 -17.43 -22.44
CA THR A 42 -1.46 -16.57 -23.64
C THR A 42 -1.03 -15.15 -23.34
N GLY A 43 -0.74 -14.81 -22.07
CA GLY A 43 -0.32 -13.47 -21.62
C GLY A 43 -1.45 -12.49 -21.34
N GLY A 44 -2.71 -12.90 -21.52
CA GLY A 44 -3.87 -12.06 -21.24
C GLY A 44 -4.08 -11.84 -19.75
N LEU A 45 -4.39 -10.63 -19.34
CA LEU A 45 -4.64 -10.29 -17.94
C LEU A 45 -5.87 -11.03 -17.38
N MET A 46 -5.68 -11.76 -16.29
CA MET A 46 -6.73 -12.45 -15.55
C MET A 46 -7.20 -11.67 -14.32
N GLY A 47 -6.28 -10.93 -13.69
CA GLY A 47 -6.58 -10.11 -12.51
C GLY A 47 -5.32 -9.76 -11.73
N VAL A 48 -5.50 -9.42 -10.46
CA VAL A 48 -4.40 -9.06 -9.56
C VAL A 48 -4.38 -9.97 -8.33
N LEU A 49 -3.18 -10.42 -7.97
CA LEU A 49 -2.89 -11.06 -6.71
C LEU A 49 -2.28 -10.02 -5.76
N SER A 50 -3.00 -9.69 -4.69
CA SER A 50 -2.49 -8.80 -3.65
C SER A 50 -1.72 -9.57 -2.58
N ASP A 51 -0.80 -8.88 -1.92
CA ASP A 51 -0.15 -9.38 -0.73
C ASP A 51 -1.19 -9.72 0.36
N PHE A 52 -2.27 -8.96 0.50
CA PHE A 52 -3.37 -9.34 1.40
C PHE A 52 -3.93 -10.73 1.05
N SER A 53 -4.24 -11.03 -0.21
CA SER A 53 -4.70 -12.37 -0.62
C SER A 53 -3.67 -13.47 -0.32
N VAL A 54 -2.39 -13.17 -0.53
CA VAL A 54 -1.27 -14.09 -0.26
C VAL A 54 -1.13 -14.36 1.25
N PHE A 55 -1.04 -13.30 2.05
CA PHE A 55 -0.70 -13.38 3.47
C PHE A 55 -1.90 -13.68 4.36
N SER A 56 -3.12 -13.24 4.03
CA SER A 56 -4.32 -13.48 4.86
C SER A 56 -4.99 -14.83 4.61
N ARG A 57 -4.83 -15.43 3.41
CA ARG A 57 -5.57 -16.63 2.98
C ARG A 57 -4.72 -17.80 2.47
N GLY A 58 -3.42 -17.60 2.28
CA GLY A 58 -2.54 -18.60 1.70
C GLY A 58 -1.39 -18.97 2.61
N GLY A 59 -1.67 -19.15 3.89
CA GLY A 59 -0.73 -19.27 4.99
C GLY A 59 0.69 -19.68 4.58
N LEU A 60 1.61 -18.75 4.72
CA LEU A 60 2.98 -19.04 4.36
C LEU A 60 3.56 -19.95 5.42
N ALA A 61 3.74 -21.21 5.06
CA ALA A 61 4.61 -22.16 5.72
C ALA A 61 5.58 -22.72 4.66
N GLY A 62 6.73 -23.21 5.10
CA GLY A 62 7.71 -23.71 4.15
C GLY A 62 8.96 -24.22 4.82
N THR A 63 9.87 -24.64 3.97
CA THR A 63 11.05 -25.36 4.41
C THR A 63 12.25 -24.86 3.63
N HIS A 64 13.36 -24.71 4.37
CA HIS A 64 14.70 -24.32 3.91
C HIS A 64 14.93 -22.82 3.64
N GLY A 65 14.40 -21.95 4.53
CA GLY A 65 14.99 -20.68 4.93
C GLY A 65 14.62 -19.43 4.12
N GLU A 66 13.58 -18.64 4.37
CA GLU A 66 12.67 -18.46 5.52
C GLU A 66 11.62 -17.41 5.06
N LEU A 67 10.28 -17.61 5.25
CA LEU A 67 9.25 -16.57 5.02
C LEU A 67 7.84 -16.94 5.50
N TRP A 68 7.34 -16.56 6.69
CA TRP A 68 5.95 -16.89 7.12
C TRP A 68 5.10 -15.71 7.65
N ILE A 69 3.85 -15.60 7.18
CA ILE A 69 2.63 -15.57 8.03
C ILE A 69 1.78 -16.75 7.54
N ALA A 70 1.73 -17.85 8.30
CA ALA A 70 0.83 -18.99 8.08
C ALA A 70 -0.37 -18.93 9.02
N PHE A 71 -1.57 -19.18 8.48
CA PHE A 71 -2.79 -19.35 9.27
C PHE A 71 -3.24 -20.81 9.37
N ASN A 72 -2.82 -21.73 8.48
CA ASN A 72 -3.07 -23.17 8.53
C ASN A 72 -1.93 -24.01 7.87
N ASP A 73 -1.88 -25.32 8.19
CA ASP A 73 -0.86 -26.27 7.71
C ASP A 73 -1.03 -26.73 6.25
N ASP A 74 -2.16 -26.46 5.59
CA ASP A 74 -2.47 -26.92 4.21
C ASP A 74 -1.93 -25.98 3.11
N ASP A 75 -1.24 -24.91 3.48
CA ASP A 75 -1.00 -23.76 2.60
C ASP A 75 0.30 -23.86 1.75
N PHE A 76 1.08 -24.94 1.90
CA PHE A 76 2.38 -25.10 1.22
C PHE A 76 2.30 -25.34 -0.29
N ASP A 77 1.23 -25.97 -0.78
CA ASP A 77 1.08 -26.38 -2.18
C ASP A 77 0.17 -25.44 -2.99
N LYS A 78 -0.30 -24.35 -2.38
CA LYS A 78 -1.16 -23.37 -3.07
C LYS A 78 -0.40 -22.63 -4.16
N THR A 79 -1.14 -22.34 -5.22
CA THR A 79 -0.72 -21.51 -6.36
C THR A 79 -1.47 -20.18 -6.37
N ALA A 80 -1.04 -19.25 -7.23
CA ALA A 80 -1.72 -17.98 -7.41
C ALA A 80 -3.22 -18.15 -7.78
N GLY A 81 -3.57 -19.21 -8.49
CA GLY A 81 -4.94 -19.54 -8.88
C GLY A 81 -5.79 -20.14 -7.76
N ASP A 82 -5.18 -20.62 -6.67
CA ASP A 82 -5.90 -21.24 -5.55
C ASP A 82 -6.36 -20.21 -4.50
N VAL A 83 -5.96 -18.94 -4.66
CA VAL A 83 -6.37 -17.83 -3.80
C VAL A 83 -7.14 -16.79 -4.60
N GLU A 84 -7.79 -15.86 -3.90
CA GLU A 84 -8.59 -14.83 -4.56
C GLU A 84 -7.71 -13.93 -5.44
N ILE A 85 -7.92 -14.07 -6.75
CA ILE A 85 -7.46 -13.14 -7.78
C ILE A 85 -8.58 -12.12 -7.98
N SER A 86 -8.32 -10.88 -7.57
CA SER A 86 -9.32 -9.82 -7.66
C SER A 86 -9.37 -9.25 -9.09
N PRO A 87 -10.55 -8.87 -9.58
CA PRO A 87 -10.66 -8.06 -10.78
C PRO A 87 -9.84 -6.78 -10.64
N VAL A 88 -9.10 -6.44 -11.70
CA VAL A 88 -8.24 -5.25 -11.72
C VAL A 88 -8.74 -4.29 -12.79
N LEU A 89 -8.80 -3.01 -12.43
CA LEU A 89 -9.13 -1.93 -13.34
C LEU A 89 -8.03 -1.82 -14.39
N THR A 90 -8.43 -1.62 -15.65
CA THR A 90 -7.49 -1.45 -16.75
C THR A 90 -7.50 -0.04 -17.32
N ALA A 91 -6.38 0.35 -17.94
CA ALA A 91 -6.25 1.53 -18.78
C ALA A 91 -5.43 1.23 -20.02
N LYS A 92 -5.55 2.10 -21.03
CA LYS A 92 -4.67 2.09 -22.20
C LYS A 92 -3.48 3.03 -21.99
N PRO A 93 -2.31 2.79 -22.62
CA PRO A 93 -1.14 3.66 -22.47
C PRO A 93 -1.39 5.12 -22.91
N ASP A 94 -2.24 5.31 -23.91
CA ASP A 94 -2.62 6.62 -24.47
C ASP A 94 -3.82 7.25 -23.77
N GLU A 95 -4.43 6.56 -22.79
CA GLU A 95 -5.53 7.12 -22.00
C GLU A 95 -5.05 8.36 -21.22
N PRO A 96 -5.88 9.42 -21.14
CA PRO A 96 -5.58 10.58 -20.31
C PRO A 96 -5.34 10.17 -18.85
N LEU A 97 -4.18 10.55 -18.30
CA LEU A 97 -3.74 10.10 -16.98
C LEU A 97 -4.78 10.39 -15.88
N MET A 98 -5.38 11.59 -15.94
CA MET A 98 -6.36 11.99 -14.94
C MET A 98 -7.65 11.18 -14.96
N ALA A 99 -8.13 10.80 -16.15
CA ALA A 99 -9.30 9.94 -16.26
C ALA A 99 -9.03 8.56 -15.65
N ALA A 100 -7.83 8.02 -15.85
CA ALA A 100 -7.44 6.73 -15.27
C ALA A 100 -7.33 6.80 -13.73
N LEU A 101 -6.73 7.86 -13.18
CA LEU A 101 -6.61 8.07 -11.72
C LEU A 101 -7.97 8.27 -11.06
N HIS A 102 -8.87 9.04 -11.68
CA HIS A 102 -10.24 9.25 -11.19
C HIS A 102 -10.98 7.92 -11.05
N ARG A 103 -10.98 7.09 -12.11
CA ARG A 103 -11.59 5.75 -12.08
C ARG A 103 -10.96 4.84 -11.03
N GLN A 104 -9.62 4.90 -10.90
CA GLN A 104 -8.89 4.11 -9.91
C GLN A 104 -9.38 4.41 -8.49
N MET A 105 -9.59 5.68 -8.17
CA MET A 105 -10.04 6.12 -6.86
C MET A 105 -11.52 5.90 -6.60
N ASP A 106 -12.37 6.19 -7.58
CA ASP A 106 -13.82 5.96 -7.50
C ASP A 106 -14.11 4.48 -7.22
N GLN A 107 -13.36 3.58 -7.85
CA GLN A 107 -13.45 2.14 -7.63
C GLN A 107 -12.60 1.62 -6.47
N ARG A 108 -11.91 2.51 -5.74
CA ARG A 108 -11.05 2.22 -4.57
C ARG A 108 -10.04 1.10 -4.83
N GLN A 109 -9.41 1.10 -6.01
CA GLN A 109 -8.41 0.11 -6.37
C GLN A 109 -6.99 0.65 -6.18
N GLU A 110 -6.18 -0.09 -5.43
CA GLU A 110 -4.80 0.29 -5.15
C GLU A 110 -3.86 0.22 -6.38
N LEU A 111 -4.29 -0.47 -7.44
CA LEU A 111 -3.54 -0.70 -8.66
C LEU A 111 -4.46 -0.62 -9.88
N LEU A 112 -3.96 0.01 -10.93
CA LEU A 112 -4.53 -0.01 -12.27
C LEU A 112 -3.53 -0.70 -13.22
N ALA A 113 -3.98 -1.71 -13.94
CA ALA A 113 -3.17 -2.44 -14.92
C ALA A 113 -3.23 -1.75 -16.29
N VAL A 114 -2.08 -1.42 -16.86
CA VAL A 114 -2.00 -0.82 -18.18
C VAL A 114 -1.84 -1.94 -19.20
N VAL A 115 -2.76 -2.04 -20.16
CA VAL A 115 -2.81 -3.14 -21.13
C VAL A 115 -2.76 -2.63 -22.57
N ASP A 116 -2.15 -3.40 -23.45
CA ASP A 116 -2.18 -3.13 -24.89
C ASP A 116 -3.53 -3.50 -25.53
N ASP A 117 -3.62 -3.44 -26.86
CA ASP A 117 -4.81 -3.80 -27.64
C ASP A 117 -5.14 -5.29 -27.64
N ALA A 118 -4.18 -6.15 -27.32
CA ALA A 118 -4.39 -7.57 -27.13
C ALA A 118 -4.83 -7.92 -25.68
N GLY A 119 -4.86 -6.94 -24.77
CA GLY A 119 -5.16 -7.16 -23.35
C GLY A 119 -3.97 -7.71 -22.55
N VAL A 120 -2.75 -7.59 -23.10
CA VAL A 120 -1.51 -7.98 -22.43
C VAL A 120 -1.03 -6.82 -21.55
N PRO A 121 -0.67 -7.05 -20.28
CA PRO A 121 -0.12 -6.01 -19.43
C PRO A 121 1.22 -5.47 -19.93
N VAL A 122 1.29 -4.15 -20.11
CA VAL A 122 2.50 -3.41 -20.51
C VAL A 122 3.01 -2.45 -19.42
N GLY A 123 2.18 -2.16 -18.42
CA GLY A 123 2.54 -1.32 -17.27
C GLY A 123 1.59 -1.49 -16.10
N VAL A 124 1.93 -0.85 -14.97
CA VAL A 124 1.04 -0.65 -13.83
C VAL A 124 1.10 0.78 -13.37
N LEU A 125 -0.03 1.28 -12.86
CA LEU A 125 -0.13 2.56 -12.18
C LEU A 125 -0.66 2.32 -10.77
N THR A 126 0.03 2.85 -9.77
CA THR A 126 -0.33 2.70 -8.36
C THR A 126 -0.38 4.05 -7.67
N GLU A 127 -0.97 4.10 -6.48
CA GLU A 127 -0.91 5.30 -5.63
C GLU A 127 0.54 5.75 -5.37
N HIS A 128 1.51 4.83 -5.34
CA HIS A 128 2.92 5.18 -5.16
C HIS A 128 3.43 6.08 -6.30
N ASP A 129 2.97 5.83 -7.52
CA ASP A 129 3.31 6.64 -8.69
C ASP A 129 2.57 7.98 -8.63
N ALA A 130 1.32 7.98 -8.17
CA ALA A 130 0.48 9.17 -8.02
C ALA A 130 0.94 10.13 -6.91
N VAL A 131 1.65 9.67 -5.87
CA VAL A 131 2.20 10.56 -4.82
C VAL A 131 3.12 11.63 -5.41
N ARG A 132 3.85 11.34 -6.50
CA ARG A 132 4.66 12.36 -7.20
C ARG A 132 3.81 13.45 -7.82
N LEU A 133 2.61 13.10 -8.31
CA LEU A 133 1.64 14.07 -8.78
C LEU A 133 1.09 14.88 -7.62
N ALA A 134 0.87 14.28 -6.45
CA ALA A 134 0.36 15.01 -5.28
C ALA A 134 1.32 16.15 -4.83
N GLU A 135 2.64 15.96 -4.97
CA GLU A 135 3.64 17.02 -4.72
C GLU A 135 3.44 18.24 -5.63
N ILE A 136 2.95 18.03 -6.86
CA ILE A 136 2.84 19.04 -7.92
C ILE A 136 1.40 19.55 -8.12
N GLY A 137 0.40 18.73 -7.87
CA GLY A 137 -1.00 18.97 -8.24
C GLY A 137 -1.92 19.36 -7.09
N VAL A 138 -1.65 18.94 -5.85
CA VAL A 138 -2.51 19.31 -4.69
C VAL A 138 -2.36 20.80 -4.40
N PRO A 139 -3.40 21.61 -4.17
CA PRO A 139 -3.23 23.04 -3.95
C PRO A 139 -2.31 23.39 -2.78
N SER A 140 -1.63 24.52 -2.88
CA SER A 140 -0.75 25.01 -1.81
C SER A 140 -1.48 25.31 -0.51
N SER A 141 -2.81 25.51 -0.57
CA SER A 141 -3.69 25.75 0.56
C SER A 141 -4.13 24.48 1.29
N ALA A 142 -4.06 23.30 0.66
CA ALA A 142 -4.53 22.07 1.26
C ALA A 142 -3.57 21.60 2.37
N THR A 143 -4.13 21.19 3.49
CA THR A 143 -3.35 20.84 4.70
C THR A 143 -3.69 19.44 5.18
N VAL A 144 -2.81 18.86 5.98
CA VAL A 144 -3.05 17.55 6.61
C VAL A 144 -4.40 17.51 7.34
N ALA A 145 -4.82 18.60 7.98
CA ALA A 145 -6.09 18.65 8.70
C ALA A 145 -7.34 18.47 7.82
N SER A 146 -7.30 18.81 6.53
CA SER A 146 -8.47 18.67 5.65
C SER A 146 -8.69 17.22 5.20
N GLU A 147 -7.63 16.41 5.15
CA GLU A 147 -7.66 15.08 4.52
C GLU A 147 -7.35 13.93 5.49
N ALA A 148 -6.56 14.18 6.54
CA ALA A 148 -6.07 13.10 7.37
C ALA A 148 -7.20 12.34 8.05
N THR A 149 -7.15 11.03 7.94
CA THR A 149 -8.12 10.16 8.57
C THR A 149 -7.89 10.11 10.08
N ALA A 150 -8.96 10.29 10.86
CA ALA A 150 -8.94 10.21 12.33
C ALA A 150 -8.79 8.79 12.89
N LYS A 151 -8.91 7.75 12.04
CA LYS A 151 -8.80 6.35 12.44
C LYS A 151 -7.34 5.99 12.70
N VAL A 152 -6.90 6.25 13.91
CA VAL A 152 -5.59 5.80 14.41
C VAL A 152 -5.74 4.40 14.98
N ILE A 153 -4.94 3.46 14.48
CA ILE A 153 -4.83 2.14 15.08
C ILE A 153 -3.45 2.03 15.72
N THR A 154 -3.44 1.85 17.04
CA THR A 154 -2.23 1.80 17.86
C THR A 154 -1.99 0.41 18.41
N VAL A 155 -0.72 0.09 18.68
CA VAL A 155 -0.30 -1.10 19.41
C VAL A 155 0.73 -0.71 20.48
N ASP A 156 0.73 -1.43 21.60
CA ASP A 156 1.69 -1.21 22.67
C ASP A 156 3.06 -1.82 22.33
N VAL A 157 4.16 -1.16 22.67
CA VAL A 157 5.53 -1.68 22.44
C VAL A 157 5.76 -3.08 23.03
N ASN A 158 5.10 -3.42 24.15
CA ASN A 158 5.31 -4.67 24.86
C ASN A 158 4.39 -5.80 24.41
N GLN A 159 3.39 -5.51 23.56
CA GLN A 159 2.47 -6.55 23.11
C GLN A 159 3.16 -7.51 22.12
N PRO A 160 2.70 -8.76 21.99
CA PRO A 160 3.23 -9.69 20.99
C PRO A 160 3.14 -9.11 19.57
N ALA A 161 4.23 -9.21 18.79
CA ALA A 161 4.24 -8.75 17.41
C ALA A 161 3.21 -9.51 16.55
N TRP A 162 2.91 -10.76 16.90
CA TRP A 162 1.87 -11.55 16.24
C TRP A 162 0.47 -10.91 16.40
N ASP A 163 0.16 -10.33 17.56
CA ASP A 163 -1.11 -9.64 17.75
C ASP A 163 -1.17 -8.33 16.96
N ALA A 164 -0.03 -7.67 16.73
CA ALA A 164 0.04 -6.55 15.79
C ALA A 164 -0.23 -6.99 14.34
N ALA A 165 0.30 -8.14 13.91
CA ALA A 165 -0.01 -8.71 12.59
C ALA A 165 -1.51 -9.00 12.42
N ARG A 166 -2.14 -9.58 13.45
CA ARG A 166 -3.60 -9.81 13.48
C ARG A 166 -4.38 -8.51 13.45
N THR A 167 -3.94 -7.49 14.19
CA THR A 167 -4.57 -6.17 14.20
C THR A 167 -4.55 -5.52 12.82
N MET A 168 -3.42 -5.59 12.11
CA MET A 168 -3.30 -5.13 10.72
C MET A 168 -4.30 -5.84 9.80
N ARG A 169 -4.37 -7.17 9.89
CA ARG A 169 -5.28 -7.99 9.08
C ARG A 169 -6.75 -7.68 9.38
N ASP A 170 -7.13 -7.71 10.65
CA ASP A 170 -8.53 -7.62 11.08
C ASP A 170 -9.09 -6.21 10.86
N ALA A 171 -8.24 -5.18 10.93
CA ALA A 171 -8.61 -3.81 10.66
C ALA A 171 -8.38 -3.36 9.20
N ASP A 172 -7.83 -4.25 8.37
CA ASP A 172 -7.43 -4.01 6.97
C ASP A 172 -6.53 -2.76 6.83
N VAL A 173 -5.49 -2.70 7.65
CA VAL A 173 -4.48 -1.62 7.62
C VAL A 173 -3.08 -2.18 7.51
N ARG A 174 -2.18 -1.39 6.92
CA ARG A 174 -0.81 -1.82 6.63
C ARG A 174 0.25 -1.24 7.56
N HIS A 175 -0.15 -0.25 8.34
CA HIS A 175 0.71 0.44 9.28
C HIS A 175 -0.03 0.59 10.60
N LEU A 176 0.69 0.42 11.70
CA LEU A 176 0.21 0.65 13.04
C LEU A 176 1.14 1.65 13.71
N LEU A 177 0.56 2.59 14.45
CA LEU A 177 1.33 3.44 15.34
C LEU A 177 1.72 2.63 16.57
N VAL A 178 2.99 2.69 16.94
CA VAL A 178 3.51 2.02 18.13
C VAL A 178 3.56 3.02 19.26
N THR A 179 2.99 2.66 20.40
CA THR A 179 2.91 3.54 21.57
C THR A 179 3.44 2.88 22.83
N GLU A 180 4.02 3.66 23.74
CA GLU A 180 4.32 3.25 25.11
C GLU A 180 3.73 4.28 26.08
N GLY A 181 2.85 3.83 26.98
CA GLY A 181 2.21 4.74 27.94
C GLY A 181 1.44 5.91 27.29
N GLY A 182 0.97 5.73 26.05
CA GLY A 182 0.28 6.77 25.26
C GLY A 182 1.19 7.71 24.47
N SER A 183 2.52 7.58 24.59
CA SER A 183 3.49 8.31 23.78
C SER A 183 3.78 7.55 22.48
N LEU A 184 4.00 8.27 21.38
CA LEU A 184 4.34 7.65 20.10
C LEU A 184 5.83 7.24 20.08
N GLU A 185 6.08 5.94 19.99
CA GLU A 185 7.43 5.37 19.91
C GLU A 185 7.84 5.05 18.47
N GLY A 186 6.87 4.88 17.57
CA GLY A 186 7.14 4.82 16.14
C GLY A 186 6.01 4.25 15.32
N VAL A 187 6.37 3.65 14.19
CA VAL A 187 5.44 3.05 13.23
C VAL A 187 6.01 1.71 12.82
N ILE A 188 5.17 0.67 12.85
CA ILE A 188 5.48 -0.60 12.21
C ILE A 188 4.57 -0.80 11.00
N SER A 189 5.13 -1.39 9.96
CA SER A 189 4.44 -1.78 8.76
C SER A 189 4.33 -3.30 8.68
N PHE A 190 3.41 -3.78 7.85
CA PHE A 190 3.30 -5.19 7.55
C PHE A 190 4.62 -5.80 7.02
N ARG A 191 5.41 -4.99 6.29
CA ARG A 191 6.73 -5.39 5.80
C ARG A 191 7.71 -5.67 6.95
N ASP A 192 7.65 -4.89 8.02
CA ASP A 192 8.54 -5.07 9.17
C ASP A 192 8.24 -6.42 9.85
N LEU A 193 6.95 -6.76 9.98
CA LEU A 193 6.51 -8.06 10.51
C LEU A 193 6.96 -9.24 9.64
N ILE A 194 6.84 -9.13 8.31
CA ILE A 194 7.33 -10.19 7.41
C ILE A 194 8.85 -10.32 7.47
N THR A 195 9.57 -9.19 7.50
CA THR A 195 11.05 -9.18 7.54
C THR A 195 11.57 -9.76 8.85
N ALA A 196 10.88 -9.51 9.96
CA ALA A 196 11.15 -10.12 11.26
C ALA A 196 10.59 -11.54 11.40
N GLN A 197 9.97 -12.08 10.35
CA GLN A 197 9.44 -13.45 10.29
C GLN A 197 8.44 -13.77 11.40
N ILE A 198 7.55 -12.82 11.66
CA ILE A 198 6.56 -12.92 12.73
C ILE A 198 5.47 -13.93 12.36
N GLY A 199 5.49 -15.09 13.04
CA GLY A 199 4.46 -16.13 12.99
C GLY A 199 3.73 -16.35 14.32
N PRO A 200 2.74 -17.28 14.38
CA PRO A 200 1.94 -17.56 15.57
C PRO A 200 2.76 -17.94 16.81
N ASP A 201 3.86 -18.66 16.63
CA ASP A 201 4.75 -19.10 17.70
C ASP A 201 5.89 -18.10 18.00
N SER A 202 5.89 -16.94 17.33
CA SER A 202 6.88 -15.90 17.57
C SER A 202 6.79 -15.39 19.00
N ARG A 203 7.94 -15.29 19.66
CA ARG A 203 8.08 -14.70 21.00
C ARG A 203 8.47 -13.22 20.97
N LEU A 204 8.59 -12.65 19.78
CA LEU A 204 8.98 -11.25 19.61
C LEU A 204 7.82 -10.32 19.96
N THR A 205 8.17 -9.24 20.64
CA THR A 205 7.29 -8.10 20.94
C THR A 205 7.29 -7.10 19.80
N VAL A 206 6.40 -6.11 19.88
CA VAL A 206 6.42 -4.97 18.95
C VAL A 206 7.73 -4.19 19.03
N ASP A 207 8.33 -4.00 20.21
CA ASP A 207 9.64 -3.32 20.35
C ASP A 207 10.76 -4.06 19.61
N ASP A 208 10.75 -5.39 19.60
CA ASP A 208 11.75 -6.19 18.88
C ASP A 208 11.69 -5.98 17.35
N VAL A 209 10.49 -5.66 16.82
CA VAL A 209 10.26 -5.40 15.38
C VAL A 209 10.41 -3.92 15.05
N LEU A 210 10.23 -3.03 16.04
CA LEU A 210 10.26 -1.60 15.86
C LEU A 210 11.65 -1.13 15.40
N LEU A 211 11.73 -0.67 14.15
CA LEU A 211 12.96 -0.10 13.62
C LEU A 211 13.23 1.25 14.30
N ARG A 212 14.32 1.34 15.07
CA ARG A 212 14.77 2.57 15.77
C ARG A 212 15.27 3.64 14.79
N ARG A 213 14.36 4.25 14.03
CA ARG A 213 14.58 5.35 13.10
C ARG A 213 13.81 6.59 13.57
N PRO A 214 14.23 7.80 13.20
CA PRO A 214 13.46 9.00 13.47
C PRO A 214 12.04 8.86 12.91
N ILE A 215 11.05 9.15 13.75
CA ILE A 215 9.65 9.15 13.36
C ILE A 215 9.43 10.31 12.40
N VAL A 216 9.13 10.00 11.15
CA VAL A 216 8.75 11.00 10.16
C VAL A 216 7.27 11.30 10.37
N SER A 217 6.97 12.46 10.93
CA SER A 217 5.60 12.89 11.27
C SER A 217 5.30 14.26 10.66
N VAL A 218 4.02 14.60 10.66
CA VAL A 218 3.49 15.90 10.22
C VAL A 218 2.57 16.47 11.29
N ASN A 219 2.24 17.76 11.19
CA ASN A 219 1.24 18.38 12.04
C ASN A 219 -0.01 18.77 11.22
N PRO A 220 -1.15 19.09 11.86
CA PRO A 220 -2.38 19.41 11.14
C PRO A 220 -2.25 20.58 10.14
N THR A 221 -1.35 21.53 10.37
CA THR A 221 -1.14 22.69 9.47
C THR A 221 -0.06 22.44 8.42
N THR A 222 0.52 21.23 8.36
CA THR A 222 1.52 20.88 7.35
C THR A 222 0.84 20.86 5.97
N PRO A 223 1.42 21.52 4.95
CA PRO A 223 0.88 21.42 3.59
C PRO A 223 0.94 19.99 3.06
N LEU A 224 -0.08 19.54 2.35
CA LEU A 224 -0.12 18.18 1.80
C LEU A 224 1.01 17.88 0.82
N ARG A 225 1.45 18.88 0.05
CA ARG A 225 2.63 18.75 -0.84
C ARG A 225 3.88 18.38 -0.06
N GLU A 226 4.10 19.01 1.09
CA GLU A 226 5.25 18.71 1.94
C GLU A 226 5.11 17.31 2.54
N ALA A 227 3.89 16.90 2.93
CA ALA A 227 3.64 15.54 3.39
C ALA A 227 3.91 14.49 2.29
N ALA A 228 3.48 14.74 1.05
CA ALA A 228 3.77 13.89 -0.11
C ALA A 228 5.28 13.77 -0.34
N ARG A 229 6.01 14.90 -0.28
CA ARG A 229 7.46 14.93 -0.39
C ARG A 229 8.15 14.13 0.71
N LEU A 230 7.71 14.28 1.97
CA LEU A 230 8.24 13.49 3.08
C LEU A 230 8.02 11.99 2.87
N MET A 231 6.82 11.58 2.41
CA MET A 231 6.56 10.17 2.07
C MET A 231 7.49 9.66 0.98
N ALA A 232 7.71 10.45 -0.08
CA ALA A 232 8.57 10.07 -1.19
C ALA A 232 10.05 9.96 -0.78
N VAL A 233 10.58 10.98 -0.09
CA VAL A 233 11.99 11.04 0.35
C VAL A 233 12.30 9.95 1.36
N HIS A 234 11.45 9.76 2.36
CA HIS A 234 11.66 8.76 3.41
C HIS A 234 11.18 7.36 3.02
N LYS A 235 10.57 7.20 1.84
CA LYS A 235 10.02 5.95 1.32
C LYS A 235 9.00 5.30 2.28
N VAL A 236 8.22 6.12 2.96
CA VAL A 236 7.17 5.69 3.90
C VAL A 236 5.79 5.74 3.25
N GLY A 237 4.87 4.89 3.71
CA GLY A 237 3.50 4.82 3.20
C GLY A 237 2.48 5.57 4.06
N CYS A 238 2.89 6.00 5.24
CA CYS A 238 2.07 6.80 6.15
C CYS A 238 2.94 7.74 6.98
N LEU A 239 2.30 8.79 7.49
CA LEU A 239 2.88 9.79 8.39
C LEU A 239 1.95 9.93 9.60
N PRO A 240 2.44 9.73 10.84
CA PRO A 240 1.69 10.11 12.03
C PRO A 240 1.41 11.60 12.02
N VAL A 241 0.18 11.99 12.36
CA VAL A 241 -0.21 13.40 12.52
C VAL A 241 -0.13 13.74 14.00
N LEU A 242 0.78 14.62 14.37
CA LEU A 242 1.05 15.02 15.75
C LEU A 242 0.60 16.47 15.98
N ALA A 243 -0.03 16.73 17.11
CA ALA A 243 -0.23 18.09 17.61
C ALA A 243 1.09 18.67 18.14
N THR A 244 1.10 19.99 18.36
CA THR A 244 2.27 20.72 18.89
C THR A 244 2.70 20.27 20.28
N ASP A 245 1.80 19.64 21.04
CA ASP A 245 2.07 19.06 22.36
C ASP A 245 2.59 17.60 22.29
N GLY A 246 2.77 17.06 21.08
CA GLY A 246 3.19 15.67 20.85
C GLY A 246 2.03 14.67 20.83
N GLY A 247 0.79 15.10 21.07
CA GLY A 247 -0.37 14.22 21.04
C GLY A 247 -0.68 13.70 19.63
N ILE A 248 -1.00 12.42 19.52
CA ILE A 248 -1.40 11.79 18.25
C ILE A 248 -2.79 12.28 17.86
N ARG A 249 -2.94 12.84 16.66
CA ARG A 249 -4.19 13.37 16.12
C ARG A 249 -4.77 12.54 14.98
N GLY A 250 -3.95 11.74 14.31
CA GLY A 250 -4.37 11.02 13.12
C GLY A 250 -3.22 10.30 12.44
N VAL A 251 -3.52 9.74 11.28
CA VAL A 251 -2.54 9.22 10.33
C VAL A 251 -2.87 9.77 8.95
N LEU A 252 -1.84 10.14 8.19
CA LEU A 252 -1.95 10.46 6.79
C LEU A 252 -1.31 9.34 5.98
N THR A 253 -1.99 8.87 4.95
CA THR A 253 -1.57 7.78 4.06
C THR A 253 -1.47 8.26 2.61
N ARG A 254 -0.95 7.41 1.71
CA ARG A 254 -0.90 7.73 0.27
C ARG A 254 -2.30 7.90 -0.32
N SER A 255 -3.26 7.08 0.12
CA SER A 255 -4.64 7.15 -0.34
C SER A 255 -5.29 8.49 0.00
N ASP A 256 -4.97 9.09 1.16
CA ASP A 256 -5.46 10.42 1.52
C ASP A 256 -4.87 11.51 0.58
N LEU A 257 -3.58 11.42 0.24
CA LEU A 257 -2.93 12.37 -0.68
C LEU A 257 -3.49 12.28 -2.11
N VAL A 258 -3.74 11.06 -2.57
CA VAL A 258 -4.32 10.80 -3.89
C VAL A 258 -5.79 11.22 -3.90
N GLY A 259 -6.51 10.97 -2.80
CA GLY A 259 -7.80 11.56 -2.41
C GLY A 259 -7.91 13.04 -2.75
N ALA A 260 -7.09 13.82 -2.07
CA ALA A 260 -7.03 15.27 -2.21
C ALA A 260 -6.73 15.72 -3.64
N LEU A 261 -5.78 15.05 -4.32
CA LEU A 261 -5.41 15.41 -5.69
C LEU A 261 -6.59 15.32 -6.66
N VAL A 262 -7.43 14.29 -6.54
CA VAL A 262 -8.56 14.12 -7.46
C VAL A 262 -9.72 15.02 -7.13
N SER A 263 -10.06 15.23 -5.84
CA SER A 263 -11.13 16.15 -5.47
C SER A 263 -10.90 17.58 -5.99
N GLU A 264 -9.65 18.04 -5.94
CA GLU A 264 -9.28 19.38 -6.42
C GLU A 264 -9.44 19.50 -7.94
N LEU A 265 -9.17 18.43 -8.68
CA LEU A 265 -9.32 18.42 -10.13
C LEU A 265 -10.78 18.29 -10.58
N GLU A 266 -11.66 17.73 -9.74
CA GLU A 266 -13.11 17.79 -9.94
C GLU A 266 -13.64 19.21 -9.73
N ASP A 267 -13.16 19.91 -8.70
CA ASP A 267 -13.54 21.30 -8.43
C ASP A 267 -13.09 22.25 -9.55
N ASP A 268 -11.86 22.12 -10.05
CA ASP A 268 -11.37 22.88 -11.22
C ASP A 268 -12.16 22.57 -12.51
N ALA A 269 -12.58 21.32 -12.71
CA ALA A 269 -13.37 20.93 -13.88
C ALA A 269 -14.82 21.44 -13.83
N LEU A 270 -15.37 21.59 -12.62
CA LEU A 270 -16.71 22.13 -12.37
C LEU A 270 -16.73 23.66 -12.36
N PHE A 271 -15.61 24.31 -12.00
CA PHE A 271 -15.47 25.77 -11.92
C PHE A 271 -14.17 26.26 -12.57
N PRO A 272 -14.04 26.18 -13.90
CA PRO A 272 -12.79 26.48 -14.61
C PRO A 272 -12.34 27.96 -14.57
N ASP A 273 -13.18 28.87 -14.08
CA ASP A 273 -12.87 30.30 -13.95
C ASP A 273 -13.42 30.84 -12.61
N GLY A 274 -12.54 30.90 -11.59
CA GLY A 274 -12.73 31.64 -10.34
C GLY A 274 -11.80 32.83 -10.23
#